data_AF-A0A7C1V7P1-F1
#
_entry.id   AF-A0A7C1V7P1-F1
#
_cell.length_a   1.000
_cell.length_b   1.000
_cell.length_c   1.000
_cell.angle_alpha   90.00
_cell.angle_beta   90.00
_cell.angle_gamma   90.00
#
_symmetry.space_group_name_H-M   'P 1'
#
loop_
_entity.id
_entity.type
_entity.pdbx_description
1 polymer ?
#
loop_
_entity_poly.entity_id
_entity_poly.type
_entity_poly.pdbx_seq_one_letter_code
_entity_poly.pdbx_strand_id
1 'polypeptide(L)'
;MREYSAIDIISGIARRKDSVIQYVYRSCYPDVRKLILTNGGNRHDAEDVFQEGLVKVYQKITEQGLELNCKFGTYLYSVCRFLWLNELEKRKIKGRETHAAENIIDDQTANNRIRENAEMNLYEKHFKELSKECRTVLNMYFRKTSMEEICVVMGYKNVQIAKDKKYRCKKSLTNKIYSNPEYKKLQNEIHLAG
;
A
#
# COMPACT_ATOMS: atom_id res chain seq x y z
N MET A 1 -16.96 -12.87 -20.92
CA MET A 1 -17.24 -12.57 -19.50
C MET A 1 -17.56 -11.09 -19.41
N ARG A 2 -18.57 -10.67 -18.63
CA ARG A 2 -18.95 -9.25 -18.58
C ARG A 2 -17.91 -8.51 -17.75
N GLU A 3 -17.10 -7.66 -18.39
CA GLU A 3 -16.28 -6.68 -17.67
C GLU A 3 -17.21 -5.62 -17.08
N TYR A 4 -16.95 -5.23 -15.83
CA TYR A 4 -17.65 -4.13 -15.18
C TYR A 4 -16.73 -2.91 -15.15
N SER A 5 -17.27 -1.74 -15.47
CA SER A 5 -16.56 -0.49 -15.20
C SER A 5 -16.44 -0.26 -13.69
N ALA A 6 -15.52 0.61 -13.26
CA ALA A 6 -15.41 0.96 -11.84
C ALA A 6 -16.74 1.51 -11.28
N ILE A 7 -17.49 2.27 -12.08
CA ILE A 7 -18.79 2.84 -11.71
C ILE A 7 -19.82 1.72 -11.51
N ASP A 8 -19.86 0.74 -12.41
CA ASP A 8 -20.78 -0.41 -12.29
C ASP A 8 -20.46 -1.27 -11.06
N ILE A 9 -19.17 -1.44 -10.74
CA ILE A 9 -18.74 -2.17 -9.55
C ILE A 9 -19.19 -1.42 -8.29
N ILE A 10 -18.93 -0.12 -8.20
CA ILE A 10 -19.31 0.71 -7.04
C ILE A 10 -20.83 0.67 -6.83
N SER A 11 -21.60 0.90 -7.89
CA SER A 11 -23.07 0.86 -7.86
C SER A 11 -23.59 -0.54 -7.48
N GLY A 12 -22.96 -1.59 -8.02
CA GLY A 12 -23.29 -2.97 -7.71
C GLY A 12 -23.02 -3.34 -6.25
N ILE A 13 -21.88 -2.91 -5.69
CA ILE A 13 -21.55 -3.12 -4.27
C ILE A 13 -22.53 -2.36 -3.37
N ALA A 14 -22.84 -1.10 -3.68
CA ALA A 14 -23.81 -0.31 -2.92
C ALA A 14 -25.19 -0.99 -2.84
N ARG A 15 -25.61 -1.63 -3.95
CA ARG A 15 -26.88 -2.36 -4.06
C ARG A 15 -26.78 -3.84 -3.64
N ARG A 16 -25.64 -4.28 -3.12
CA ARG A 16 -25.38 -5.69 -2.72
C ARG A 16 -25.71 -6.69 -3.83
N LYS A 17 -25.37 -6.37 -5.07
CA LYS A 17 -25.66 -7.23 -6.22
C LYS A 17 -24.70 -8.41 -6.24
N ASP A 18 -25.22 -9.62 -5.99
CA ASP A 18 -24.42 -10.85 -5.90
C ASP A 18 -23.51 -11.08 -7.10
N SER A 19 -23.99 -10.84 -8.32
CA SER A 19 -23.19 -11.03 -9.54
C SER A 19 -21.96 -10.12 -9.59
N VAL A 20 -22.03 -8.93 -8.98
CA VAL A 20 -20.92 -7.98 -8.91
C VAL A 20 -19.97 -8.36 -7.79
N ILE A 21 -20.49 -8.76 -6.63
CA ILE A 21 -19.67 -9.23 -5.50
C ILE A 21 -18.87 -10.48 -5.91
N GLN A 22 -19.51 -11.45 -6.59
CA GLN A 22 -18.83 -12.63 -7.12
C GLN A 22 -17.76 -12.28 -8.16
N TYR A 23 -18.04 -11.29 -9.02
CA TYR A 23 -17.05 -10.79 -9.98
C TYR A 23 -15.84 -10.20 -9.26
N VAL A 24 -16.05 -9.32 -8.27
CA VAL A 24 -14.97 -8.72 -7.46
C VAL A 24 -14.16 -9.80 -6.76
N TYR A 25 -14.81 -10.80 -6.17
CA TYR A 25 -14.11 -11.92 -5.54
C TYR A 25 -13.21 -12.65 -6.53
N ARG A 26 -13.76 -13.09 -7.68
CA ARG A 26 -12.99 -13.83 -8.70
C ARG A 26 -11.86 -13.01 -9.32
N SER A 27 -12.07 -11.71 -9.51
CA SER A 27 -11.11 -10.83 -10.21
C SER A 27 -10.07 -10.20 -9.29
N CYS A 28 -10.34 -10.05 -7.99
CA CYS A 28 -9.44 -9.32 -7.08
C CYS A 28 -8.86 -10.18 -5.96
N TYR A 29 -9.52 -11.26 -5.54
CA TYR A 29 -9.02 -12.12 -4.45
C TYR A 29 -7.66 -12.78 -4.77
N PRO A 30 -7.37 -13.27 -6.00
CA PRO A 30 -6.09 -13.91 -6.28
C PRO A 30 -4.87 -13.03 -5.97
N ASP A 31 -4.94 -11.73 -6.31
CA ASP A 31 -3.86 -10.77 -6.07
C ASP A 31 -3.68 -10.49 -4.58
N VAL A 32 -4.78 -10.34 -3.83
CA VAL A 32 -4.73 -10.15 -2.38
C VAL A 32 -4.19 -11.40 -1.71
N ARG A 33 -4.64 -12.60 -2.10
CA ARG A 33 -4.11 -13.86 -1.59
C ARG A 33 -2.61 -13.97 -1.83
N LYS A 34 -2.12 -13.65 -3.03
CA LYS A 34 -0.67 -13.63 -3.31
C LYS A 34 0.06 -12.65 -2.40
N LEU A 35 -0.47 -11.44 -2.20
CA LEU A 35 0.10 -10.46 -1.27
C LEU A 35 0.23 -11.03 0.15
N ILE A 36 -0.82 -11.62 0.70
CA ILE A 36 -0.81 -12.11 2.09
C ILE A 36 0.15 -13.28 2.26
N LEU A 37 0.07 -14.28 1.37
CA LEU A 37 0.93 -15.48 1.44
C LEU A 37 2.41 -15.14 1.30
N THR A 38 2.77 -14.21 0.42
CA THR A 38 4.17 -13.78 0.23
C THR A 38 4.70 -12.89 1.35
N ASN A 39 3.85 -12.46 2.29
CA ASN A 39 4.18 -11.57 3.39
C ASN A 39 3.87 -12.19 4.76
N GLY A 40 4.08 -13.50 4.89
CA GLY A 40 4.03 -14.22 6.18
C GLY A 40 2.62 -14.52 6.69
N GLY A 41 1.60 -14.38 5.85
CA GLY A 41 0.24 -14.79 6.16
C GLY A 41 -0.11 -16.14 5.56
N ASN A 42 -1.23 -16.70 6.01
CA ASN A 42 -1.78 -17.96 5.48
C ASN A 42 -3.05 -17.71 4.64
N ARG A 43 -3.70 -18.79 4.17
CA ARG A 43 -4.92 -18.68 3.36
C ARG A 43 -6.10 -18.09 4.13
N HIS A 44 -6.25 -18.42 5.40
CA HIS A 44 -7.28 -17.87 6.27
C HIS A 44 -7.07 -16.37 6.47
N ASP A 45 -5.82 -15.95 6.73
CA ASP A 45 -5.47 -14.52 6.80
C ASP A 45 -5.86 -13.79 5.51
N ALA A 46 -5.66 -14.42 4.35
CA ALA A 46 -6.03 -13.84 3.06
C ALA A 46 -7.54 -13.66 2.90
N GLU A 47 -8.33 -14.64 3.32
CA GLU A 47 -9.79 -14.58 3.28
C GLU A 47 -10.29 -13.49 4.23
N ASP A 48 -9.81 -13.46 5.47
CA ASP A 48 -10.19 -12.46 6.47
C ASP A 48 -9.87 -11.04 6.01
N VAL A 49 -8.64 -10.80 5.56
CA VAL A 49 -8.22 -9.48 5.07
C VAL A 49 -9.03 -9.05 3.85
N PHE A 50 -9.33 -9.97 2.95
CA PHE A 50 -10.12 -9.65 1.76
C PHE A 50 -11.56 -9.29 2.12
N GLN A 51 -12.19 -10.07 3.01
CA GLN A 51 -13.55 -9.81 3.51
C GLN A 51 -13.61 -8.47 4.26
N GLU A 52 -12.69 -8.22 5.20
CA GLU A 52 -12.60 -6.95 5.92
C GLU A 52 -12.39 -5.78 4.94
N GLY A 53 -11.52 -5.96 3.94
CA GLY A 53 -11.28 -4.97 2.89
C GLY A 53 -12.55 -4.63 2.11
N LEU A 54 -13.31 -5.64 1.69
CA LEU A 54 -14.61 -5.47 1.02
C LEU A 54 -15.63 -4.75 1.89
N VAL A 55 -15.71 -5.08 3.19
CA VAL A 55 -16.60 -4.40 4.15
C VAL A 55 -16.24 -2.92 4.27
N LYS A 56 -14.95 -2.58 4.39
CA LYS A 56 -14.51 -1.17 4.46
C LYS A 56 -14.80 -0.41 3.17
N VAL A 57 -14.63 -1.05 2.02
CA VAL A 57 -14.99 -0.45 0.72
C VAL A 57 -16.50 -0.21 0.65
N TYR A 58 -17.33 -1.18 1.07
CA TYR A 58 -18.78 -1.02 1.12
C TYR A 58 -19.21 0.14 2.03
N GLN A 59 -18.66 0.24 3.24
CA GLN A 59 -18.92 1.35 4.17
C GLN A 59 -18.53 2.68 3.54
N LYS A 60 -17.34 2.76 2.94
CA LYS A 60 -16.86 3.98 2.26
C LYS A 60 -17.81 4.43 1.15
N ILE A 61 -18.29 3.49 0.32
CA ILE A 61 -19.24 3.76 -0.76
C ILE A 61 -20.57 4.31 -0.20
N THR A 62 -21.11 3.66 0.83
CA THR A 62 -22.47 3.95 1.34
C THR A 62 -22.53 5.17 2.26
N GLU A 63 -21.47 5.48 3.00
CA GLU A 63 -21.47 6.56 3.99
C GLU A 63 -20.84 7.85 3.49
N GLN A 64 -19.80 7.77 2.65
CA GLN A 64 -18.92 8.91 2.33
C GLN A 64 -18.82 9.20 0.83
N GLY A 65 -19.41 8.34 -0.01
CA GLY A 65 -19.17 8.34 -1.45
C GLY A 65 -17.76 7.85 -1.81
N LEU A 66 -17.65 7.23 -2.98
CA LEU A 66 -16.37 6.75 -3.52
C LEU A 66 -16.22 7.19 -4.97
N GLU A 67 -15.25 8.07 -5.22
CA GLU A 67 -14.79 8.43 -6.56
C GLU A 67 -13.40 7.84 -6.77
N LEU A 68 -13.19 7.15 -7.89
CA LEU A 68 -11.93 6.47 -8.20
C LEU A 68 -11.26 7.09 -9.42
N ASN A 69 -9.98 7.46 -9.25
CA ASN A 69 -9.06 7.83 -10.34
C ASN A 69 -8.20 6.65 -10.80
N CYS A 70 -8.54 5.43 -10.38
CA CYS A 70 -7.82 4.20 -10.70
C CYS A 70 -8.80 3.04 -10.89
N LYS A 71 -8.30 1.87 -11.31
CA LYS A 71 -9.13 0.66 -11.38
C LYS A 71 -9.60 0.27 -9.96
N PHE A 72 -10.83 -0.21 -9.85
CA PHE A 72 -11.40 -0.68 -8.57
C PHE A 72 -10.50 -1.71 -7.88
N GLY A 73 -9.98 -2.69 -8.62
CA GLY A 73 -9.07 -3.70 -8.07
C GLY A 73 -7.81 -3.10 -7.46
N THR A 74 -7.24 -2.04 -8.05
CA THR A 74 -6.08 -1.33 -7.48
C THR A 74 -6.41 -0.66 -6.15
N TYR A 75 -7.61 -0.07 -6.06
CA TYR A 75 -8.09 0.53 -4.82
C TYR A 75 -8.30 -0.53 -3.74
N LEU A 76 -9.06 -1.59 -4.04
CA LEU A 76 -9.33 -2.68 -3.10
C LEU A 76 -8.03 -3.35 -2.62
N TYR A 77 -7.09 -3.63 -3.54
CA TYR A 77 -5.78 -4.16 -3.19
C TYR A 77 -5.04 -3.24 -2.21
N SER A 78 -5.10 -1.93 -2.40
CA SER A 78 -4.47 -0.96 -1.50
C SER A 78 -5.11 -0.96 -0.10
N VAL A 79 -6.43 -1.13 -0.02
CA VAL A 79 -7.15 -1.30 1.25
C VAL A 79 -6.67 -2.57 1.96
N CYS A 80 -6.70 -3.72 1.27
CA CYS A 80 -6.26 -4.99 1.84
C CYS A 80 -4.78 -4.97 2.28
N ARG A 81 -3.90 -4.34 1.49
CA ARG A 81 -2.50 -4.16 1.86
C ARG A 81 -2.34 -3.33 3.13
N PHE A 82 -3.11 -2.26 3.28
CA PHE A 82 -3.09 -1.46 4.49
C PHE A 82 -3.56 -2.25 5.72
N LEU A 83 -4.62 -3.06 5.58
CA LEU A 83 -5.11 -3.95 6.65
C LEU A 83 -4.03 -4.94 7.08
N TRP A 84 -3.39 -5.60 6.11
CA TRP A 84 -2.35 -6.57 6.40
C TRP A 84 -1.13 -5.96 7.09
N LEU A 85 -0.67 -4.79 6.65
CA LEU A 85 0.45 -4.12 7.30
C LEU A 85 0.15 -3.76 8.76
N ASN A 86 -1.09 -3.34 9.05
CA ASN A 86 -1.51 -3.10 10.43
C ASN A 86 -1.56 -4.40 11.24
N GLU A 87 -1.99 -5.49 10.63
CA GLU A 87 -2.02 -6.81 11.28
C GLU A 87 -0.60 -7.32 11.57
N LEU A 88 0.34 -7.16 10.64
CA LEU A 88 1.75 -7.49 10.85
C LEU A 88 2.36 -6.69 12.00
N GLU A 89 2.05 -5.39 12.12
CA GLU A 89 2.53 -4.58 13.24
C GLU A 89 1.96 -5.07 14.58
N LYS A 90 0.68 -5.44 14.63
CA LYS A 90 0.06 -6.05 15.83
C LYS A 90 0.72 -7.39 16.17
N ARG A 91 0.97 -8.25 15.19
CA ARG A 91 1.66 -9.54 15.38
C ARG A 91 3.09 -9.35 15.88
N LYS A 92 3.79 -8.33 15.41
CA LYS A 92 5.14 -7.99 15.89
C LYS A 92 5.14 -7.53 17.35
N ILE A 93 4.15 -6.74 17.75
CA ILE A 93 3.98 -6.33 19.15
C ILE A 93 3.69 -7.55 20.03
N LYS A 94 2.72 -8.38 19.65
CA LYS A 94 2.40 -9.64 20.37
C LYS A 94 3.59 -10.59 20.42
N GLY A 95 4.32 -10.73 19.30
CA GLY A 95 5.53 -11.52 19.20
C GLY A 95 6.58 -11.07 20.21
N ARG A 96 6.82 -9.76 20.34
CA ARG A 96 7.76 -9.19 21.32
C ARG A 96 7.35 -9.47 22.77
N GLU A 97 6.06 -9.59 23.07
CA GLU A 97 5.57 -9.99 24.39
C GLU A 97 5.76 -11.49 24.65
N THR A 98 5.80 -12.31 23.60
CA THR A 98 5.96 -13.79 23.69
C THR A 98 7.40 -14.31 23.51
N HIS A 99 8.34 -13.51 23.01
CA HIS A 99 9.73 -13.91 22.72
C HIS A 99 10.64 -13.98 23.97
N ALA A 100 10.18 -14.67 25.01
CA ALA A 100 11.05 -15.28 26.03
C ALA A 100 11.44 -16.74 25.68
N ALA A 101 10.98 -17.29 24.54
CA ALA A 101 11.36 -18.62 24.10
C ALA A 101 11.53 -18.70 22.56
N GLU A 102 12.73 -19.13 22.18
CA GLU A 102 13.11 -19.86 20.96
C GLU A 102 12.73 -19.30 19.58
N ASN A 103 13.72 -18.73 18.88
CA ASN A 103 13.63 -18.39 17.47
C ASN A 103 14.19 -19.52 16.60
N ILE A 104 13.30 -20.30 15.98
CA ILE A 104 13.61 -20.99 14.73
C ILE A 104 13.26 -20.00 13.61
N ILE A 105 14.28 -19.44 12.95
CA ILE A 105 14.09 -18.49 11.85
C ILE A 105 13.84 -19.31 10.57
N ASP A 106 12.63 -19.20 10.02
CA ASP A 106 12.27 -19.76 8.71
C ASP A 106 12.93 -18.95 7.56
N ASP A 107 13.41 -19.65 6.55
CA ASP A 107 14.24 -19.16 5.43
C ASP A 107 13.48 -18.14 4.55
N GLN A 108 12.15 -18.23 4.49
CA GLN A 108 11.30 -17.25 3.82
C GLN A 108 11.32 -15.88 4.52
N THR A 109 11.49 -15.87 5.85
CA THR A 109 11.59 -14.63 6.64
C THR A 109 12.91 -13.92 6.36
N ALA A 110 14.00 -14.68 6.15
CA ALA A 110 15.30 -14.14 5.81
C ALA A 110 15.30 -13.47 4.43
N ASN A 111 14.73 -14.12 3.41
CA ASN A 111 14.63 -13.58 2.06
C ASN A 111 13.76 -12.30 1.99
N ASN A 112 12.66 -12.25 2.74
CA ASN A 112 11.82 -11.05 2.83
C ASN A 112 12.57 -9.87 3.44
N ARG A 113 13.37 -10.09 4.48
CA ARG A 113 14.21 -9.03 5.10
C ARG A 113 15.29 -8.51 4.17
N ILE A 114 15.94 -9.39 3.41
CA ILE A 114 16.95 -9.00 2.41
C ILE A 114 16.33 -8.10 1.34
N ARG A 115 15.12 -8.45 0.88
CA ARG A 115 14.36 -7.66 -0.10
C ARG A 115 13.95 -6.29 0.44
N GLU A 116 13.41 -6.22 1.66
CA GLU A 116 13.05 -4.96 2.31
C GLU A 116 14.25 -4.02 2.43
N ASN A 117 15.42 -4.57 2.80
CA ASN A 117 16.67 -3.80 2.86
C ASN A 117 17.08 -3.28 1.47
N ALA A 118 16.95 -4.09 0.41
CA ALA A 118 17.27 -3.66 -0.95
C ALA A 118 16.35 -2.53 -1.46
N GLU A 119 15.04 -2.62 -1.20
CA GLU A 119 14.08 -1.56 -1.53
C GLU A 119 14.36 -0.27 -0.73
N MET A 120 14.71 -0.41 0.55
CA MET A 120 15.06 0.71 1.41
C MET A 120 16.35 1.41 0.94
N ASN A 121 17.37 0.65 0.55
CA ASN A 121 18.60 1.21 -0.04
C ASN A 121 18.32 2.02 -1.31
N LEU A 122 17.45 1.51 -2.18
CA LEU A 122 17.09 2.19 -3.41
C LEU A 122 16.30 3.47 -3.14
N TYR A 123 15.40 3.42 -2.17
CA TYR A 123 14.67 4.59 -1.69
C TYR A 123 15.65 5.66 -1.17
N GLU A 124 16.58 5.29 -0.28
CA GLU A 124 17.56 6.23 0.28
C GLU A 124 18.44 6.88 -0.78
N LYS A 125 18.90 6.08 -1.75
CA LYS A 125 19.71 6.54 -2.89
C LYS A 125 18.99 7.66 -3.65
N HIS A 126 17.77 7.40 -4.11
CA HIS A 126 17.01 8.39 -4.88
C HIS A 126 16.47 9.54 -4.04
N PHE A 127 16.23 9.32 -2.74
CA PHE A 127 15.84 10.38 -1.83
C PHE A 127 16.97 11.42 -1.69
N LYS A 128 18.23 10.98 -1.61
CA LYS A 128 19.40 11.88 -1.55
C LYS A 128 19.56 12.73 -2.82
N GLU A 129 19.15 12.22 -3.98
CA GLU A 129 19.20 12.95 -5.26
C GLU A 129 18.12 14.05 -5.41
N LEU A 130 17.08 14.06 -4.57
CA LEU A 130 16.08 15.13 -4.62
C LEU A 130 16.68 16.47 -4.20
N SER A 131 16.08 17.58 -4.62
CA SER A 131 16.49 18.90 -4.11
C SER A 131 16.36 18.98 -2.58
N LYS A 132 17.19 19.81 -1.93
CA LYS A 132 17.16 20.01 -0.47
C LYS A 132 15.76 20.36 0.03
N GLU A 133 15.06 21.21 -0.72
CA GLU A 133 13.67 21.59 -0.44
C GLU A 133 12.74 20.38 -0.48
N CYS A 134 12.80 19.55 -1.53
CA CYS A 134 11.98 18.34 -1.63
C CYS A 134 12.26 17.33 -0.51
N ARG A 135 13.54 17.11 -0.16
CA ARG A 135 13.89 16.24 0.96
C ARG A 135 13.31 16.75 2.27
N THR A 136 13.34 18.06 2.49
CA THR A 136 12.82 18.69 3.72
C THR A 136 11.31 18.52 3.82
N VAL A 137 10.57 18.87 2.75
CA VAL A 137 9.10 18.71 2.69
C VAL A 137 8.69 17.26 2.93
N LEU A 138 9.36 16.31 2.26
CA LEU A 138 9.02 14.89 2.40
C LEU A 138 9.36 14.36 3.79
N ASN A 139 10.50 14.74 4.38
CA ASN A 139 10.86 14.34 5.75
C ASN A 139 9.82 14.80 6.78
N MET A 140 9.38 16.06 6.72
CA MET A 140 8.34 16.57 7.61
C MET A 140 7.02 15.82 7.43
N TYR A 141 6.62 15.61 6.17
CA TYR A 141 5.41 14.85 5.85
C TYR A 141 5.45 13.41 6.38
N PHE A 142 6.59 12.72 6.26
CA PHE A 142 6.73 11.35 6.78
C PHE A 142 6.74 11.29 8.31
N ARG A 143 7.22 12.35 8.97
CA ARG A 143 7.10 12.56 10.42
C ARG A 143 5.70 13.00 10.87
N LYS A 144 4.72 12.98 9.97
CA LYS A 144 3.31 13.34 10.24
C LYS A 144 3.11 14.81 10.64
N THR A 145 4.07 15.69 10.32
CA THR A 145 3.86 17.14 10.45
C THR A 145 2.70 17.58 9.55
N SER A 146 1.83 18.46 10.07
CA SER A 146 0.66 18.93 9.32
C SER A 146 1.08 19.77 8.10
N MET A 147 0.22 19.87 7.08
CA MET A 147 0.57 20.65 5.88
C MET A 147 0.59 22.15 6.17
N GLU A 148 -0.17 22.56 7.18
CA GLU A 148 -0.22 23.91 7.75
C GLU A 148 1.13 24.27 8.38
N GLU A 149 1.67 23.42 9.24
CA GLU A 149 3.00 23.60 9.83
C GLU A 149 4.10 23.55 8.76
N ILE A 150 4.04 22.59 7.83
CA ILE A 150 5.00 22.51 6.71
C ILE A 150 4.98 23.81 5.89
N CYS A 151 3.81 24.39 5.65
CA CYS A 151 3.67 25.66 4.95
C CYS A 151 4.43 26.78 5.66
N VAL A 152 4.25 26.89 6.99
CA VAL A 152 4.91 27.91 7.82
C VAL A 152 6.42 27.70 7.83
N VAL A 153 6.89 26.48 8.13
CA VAL A 153 8.32 26.17 8.26
C VAL A 153 9.06 26.37 6.93
N MET A 154 8.42 26.05 5.81
CA MET A 154 9.01 26.20 4.48
C MET A 154 8.85 27.61 3.89
N GLY A 155 8.11 28.51 4.55
CA GLY A 155 7.84 29.86 4.06
C GLY A 155 6.98 29.91 2.80
N TYR A 156 6.08 28.94 2.60
CA TYR A 156 5.16 28.96 1.46
C TYR A 156 4.02 29.95 1.67
N LYS A 157 3.53 30.55 0.56
CA LYS A 157 2.46 31.57 0.63
C LYS A 157 1.13 31.01 1.16
N ASN A 158 0.86 29.73 0.91
CA ASN A 158 -0.35 29.06 1.39
C ASN A 158 -0.16 27.53 1.40
N VAL A 159 -1.07 26.86 2.12
CA VAL A 159 -1.05 25.40 2.31
C VAL A 159 -1.19 24.64 0.99
N GLN A 160 -1.88 25.20 0.00
CA GLN A 160 -2.04 24.56 -1.31
C GLN A 160 -0.69 24.39 -2.01
N ILE A 161 0.17 25.42 -1.98
CA ILE A 161 1.53 25.33 -2.51
C ILE A 161 2.33 24.25 -1.80
N ALA A 162 2.18 24.11 -0.48
CA ALA A 162 2.84 23.06 0.29
C ALA A 162 2.38 21.66 -0.17
N LYS A 163 1.06 21.47 -0.36
CA LYS A 163 0.46 20.21 -0.85
C LYS A 163 0.96 19.87 -2.27
N ASP A 164 0.95 20.86 -3.16
CA ASP A 164 1.42 20.70 -4.55
C ASP A 164 2.93 20.41 -4.60
N LYS A 165 3.72 21.04 -3.73
CA LYS A 165 5.15 20.76 -3.60
C LYS A 165 5.38 19.33 -3.13
N LYS A 166 4.72 18.91 -2.04
CA LYS A 166 4.79 17.54 -1.53
C LYS A 166 4.39 16.52 -2.59
N TYR A 167 3.33 16.79 -3.36
CA TYR A 167 2.92 15.94 -4.47
C TYR A 167 4.01 15.81 -5.55
N ARG A 168 4.54 16.93 -6.04
CA ARG A 168 5.60 16.94 -7.07
C ARG A 168 6.88 16.25 -6.60
N CYS A 169 7.31 16.52 -5.37
CA CYS A 169 8.50 15.88 -4.79
C CYS A 169 8.30 14.36 -4.65
N LYS A 170 7.13 13.92 -4.16
CA LYS A 170 6.79 12.49 -4.08
C LYS A 170 6.79 11.85 -5.47
N LYS A 171 6.13 12.48 -6.45
CA LYS A 171 6.08 11.98 -7.83
C LYS A 171 7.48 11.85 -8.45
N SER A 172 8.33 12.84 -8.23
CA SER A 172 9.73 12.82 -8.70
C SER A 172 10.52 11.65 -8.10
N LEU A 173 10.43 11.45 -6.78
CA LEU A 173 11.07 10.34 -6.08
C LEU A 173 10.58 8.98 -6.61
N THR A 174 9.27 8.84 -6.69
CA THR A 174 8.62 7.62 -7.18
C THR A 174 9.02 7.31 -8.62
N ASN A 175 9.09 8.30 -9.51
CA ASN A 175 9.53 8.12 -10.89
C ASN A 175 11.00 7.69 -10.99
N LYS A 176 11.89 8.27 -10.20
CA LYS A 176 13.30 7.86 -10.12
C LYS A 176 13.43 6.39 -9.71
N ILE A 177 12.69 5.96 -8.69
CA ILE A 177 12.68 4.57 -8.21
C ILE A 177 12.15 3.63 -9.30
N TYR A 178 10.97 3.89 -9.87
CA TYR A 178 10.35 3.02 -10.88
C TYR A 178 11.15 2.92 -12.20
N SER A 179 11.90 3.96 -12.52
CA SER A 179 12.75 3.97 -13.72
C SER A 179 14.07 3.24 -13.51
N ASN A 180 14.45 2.96 -12.26
CA ASN A 180 15.70 2.29 -11.96
C ASN A 180 15.64 0.80 -12.36
N PRO A 181 16.60 0.29 -13.16
CA PRO A 181 16.67 -1.11 -13.54
C PRO A 181 16.72 -2.10 -12.36
N GLU A 182 17.36 -1.72 -11.24
CA GLU A 182 17.41 -2.54 -10.01
C GLU A 182 16.01 -2.74 -9.43
N TYR A 183 15.16 -1.70 -9.44
CA TYR A 183 13.77 -1.84 -9.02
C TYR A 183 13.01 -2.83 -9.89
N LYS A 184 13.19 -2.76 -11.21
CA LYS A 184 12.51 -3.68 -12.15
C LYS A 184 12.96 -5.13 -11.94
N LYS A 185 14.23 -5.36 -11.62
CA LYS A 185 14.75 -6.70 -11.29
C LYS A 185 14.12 -7.23 -9.99
N LEU A 186 14.13 -6.42 -8.93
CA LEU A 186 13.47 -6.75 -7.66
C LEU A 186 11.98 -7.07 -7.86
N GLN A 187 11.29 -6.37 -8.77
CA GLN A 187 9.90 -6.64 -9.12
C GLN A 187 9.71 -7.90 -9.97
N ASN A 188 10.63 -8.22 -10.87
CA ASN A 188 10.53 -9.41 -11.74
C ASN A 188 10.78 -10.71 -10.96
N GLU A 189 11.62 -10.68 -9.92
CA GLU A 189 11.80 -11.80 -8.99
C GLU A 189 10.50 -12.16 -8.23
N ILE A 190 9.53 -11.22 -8.12
CA ILE A 190 8.18 -11.44 -7.58
C ILE A 190 7.30 -12.29 -8.53
N HIS A 191 7.63 -12.32 -9.82
CA HIS A 191 6.85 -13.03 -10.84
C HIS A 191 7.36 -14.44 -11.13
N LEU A 192 8.63 -14.74 -10.84
CA LEU A 192 9.26 -16.05 -11.08
C LEU A 192 9.21 -16.99 -9.86
N ALA A 193 8.99 -16.46 -8.65
CA ALA A 193 8.82 -17.23 -7.42
C ALA A 193 7.35 -17.53 -7.08
N GLY A 194 6.43 -17.39 -8.05
CA GLY A 194 4.98 -17.55 -7.87
C GLY A 194 4.39 -18.64 -8.75
#